data_AF-A0A1B9AHA1-F1
#
_entry.id   AF-A0A1B9AHA1-F1
#
_cell.length_a   1.000
_cell.length_b   1.000
_cell.length_c   1.000
_cell.angle_alpha   90.00
_cell.angle_beta   90.00
_cell.angle_gamma   90.00
#
_symmetry.space_group_name_H-M   'P 1'
#
loop_
_entity.id
_entity.type
_entity.pdbx_description
1 polymer ?
#
loop_
_entity_poly.entity_id
_entity_poly.type
_entity_poly.pdbx_seq_one_letter_code
_entity_poly.pdbx_strand_id
1 'polypeptide(L)'
;MKKWGYLLAALNFFDGICTYIGLKFYLIEESNPVLAWMPPERIVGLKALLSLALLYLVFRVELKKPVFKYSLLTGNGIYSLLTVLHLYWIGLANST
;
A
#
# COMPACT_ATOMS: atom_id res chain seq x y z
N MET A 1 -2.57 13.37 -14.12
CA MET A 1 -1.60 13.00 -13.05
C MET A 1 -2.27 12.77 -11.71
N LYS A 2 -3.15 13.67 -11.23
CA LYS A 2 -3.84 13.50 -9.93
C LYS A 2 -4.56 12.16 -9.75
N LYS A 3 -5.25 11.65 -10.78
CA LYS A 3 -5.88 10.31 -10.74
C LYS A 3 -4.92 9.18 -10.34
N TRP A 4 -3.67 9.24 -10.80
CA TRP A 4 -2.65 8.23 -10.47
C TRP A 4 -2.13 8.40 -9.04
N GLY A 5 -2.17 9.61 -8.51
CA GLY A 5 -1.89 9.85 -7.09
C GLY A 5 -3.00 9.34 -6.18
N TYR A 6 -4.26 9.54 -6.56
CA TYR A 6 -5.41 8.96 -5.84
C TYR A 6 -5.38 7.42 -5.89
N LEU A 7 -5.08 6.84 -7.06
CA LEU A 7 -4.92 5.40 -7.18
C LEU A 7 -3.79 4.88 -6.27
N LEU A 8 -2.62 5.54 -6.27
CA LEU A 8 -1.51 5.14 -5.40
C LEU A 8 -1.88 5.19 -3.92
N ALA A 9 -2.57 6.25 -3.48
CA ALA A 9 -3.03 6.38 -2.10
C ALA A 9 -4.06 5.27 -1.72
N ALA A 10 -4.97 4.95 -2.64
CA ALA A 10 -5.94 3.87 -2.45
C ALA A 10 -5.26 2.50 -2.38
N LEU A 11 -4.31 2.22 -3.29
CA LEU A 11 -3.56 0.97 -3.30
C LEU A 11 -2.71 0.82 -2.03
N ASN A 12 -2.05 1.89 -1.56
CA ASN A 12 -1.28 1.84 -0.30
C ASN A 12 -2.18 1.60 0.93
N PHE A 13 -3.39 2.15 0.92
CA PHE A 13 -4.35 1.91 2.00
C PHE A 13 -4.84 0.46 1.99
N PHE A 14 -5.18 -0.05 0.80
CA PHE A 14 -5.60 -1.43 0.61
C PHE A 14 -4.50 -2.42 1.01
N ASP A 15 -3.27 -2.18 0.59
CA ASP A 15 -2.08 -2.93 0.98
C ASP A 15 -1.92 -3.01 2.50
N GLY A 16 -2.18 -1.91 3.22
CA GLY A 16 -2.19 -1.91 4.69
C GLY A 16 -3.29 -2.76 5.32
N ILE A 17 -4.49 -2.77 4.75
CA ILE A 17 -5.58 -3.65 5.19
C ILE A 17 -5.19 -5.11 4.96
N CYS A 18 -4.69 -5.46 3.77
CA CYS A 18 -4.27 -6.82 3.45
C CYS A 18 -3.10 -7.28 4.32
N THR A 19 -2.13 -6.42 4.60
CA THR A 19 -1.03 -6.72 5.52
C THR A 19 -1.56 -6.99 6.93
N TYR A 20 -2.48 -6.16 7.42
CA TYR A 20 -3.10 -6.36 8.74
C TYR A 20 -3.85 -7.69 8.84
N ILE A 21 -4.70 -8.00 7.85
CA ILE A 21 -5.43 -9.27 7.79
C ILE A 21 -4.44 -10.43 7.73
N GLY A 22 -3.47 -10.36 6.81
CA GLY A 22 -2.49 -11.42 6.64
C GLY A 22 -1.70 -11.71 7.91
N LEU A 23 -1.23 -10.68 8.62
CA LEU A 23 -0.50 -10.87 9.88
C LEU A 23 -1.41 -11.33 11.02
N LYS A 24 -2.64 -10.81 11.13
CA LYS A 24 -3.57 -11.19 12.21
C LYS A 24 -4.01 -12.65 12.13
N PHE A 25 -4.15 -13.17 10.92
CA PHE A 25 -4.54 -14.56 10.67
C PHE A 25 -3.33 -15.46 10.38
N TYR A 26 -2.10 -14.98 10.57
CA TYR A 26 -0.85 -15.73 10.32
C TYR A 26 -0.75 -16.30 8.89
N LEU A 27 -1.33 -15.61 7.90
CA LEU A 27 -1.34 -16.00 6.49
C LEU A 27 -0.08 -15.56 5.75
N ILE A 28 0.59 -14.51 6.25
CA ILE A 28 1.81 -13.95 5.68
C ILE A 28 2.77 -13.58 6.82
N GLU A 29 4.07 -13.51 6.51
CA GLU A 29 5.08 -12.93 7.38
C GLU A 29 5.55 -11.58 6.79
N GLU A 30 5.85 -10.61 7.67
CA GLU A 30 6.35 -9.31 7.25
C GLU A 30 7.88 -9.36 7.09
N SER A 31 8.35 -9.44 5.84
CA SER A 31 9.77 -9.49 5.52
C SER A 31 10.47 -8.14 5.57
N ASN A 32 9.73 -7.02 5.65
CA ASN A 32 10.33 -5.69 5.74
C ASN A 32 10.94 -5.48 7.14
N PRO A 33 12.27 -5.34 7.29
CA PRO A 33 12.91 -5.20 8.61
C PRO A 33 12.43 -4.00 9.41
N VAL A 34 11.95 -2.94 8.72
CA VAL A 34 11.41 -1.74 9.36
C VAL A 34 10.01 -1.98 9.91
N LEU A 35 9.22 -2.87 9.31
CA LEU A 35 7.85 -3.16 9.74
C LEU A 35 7.76 -4.43 10.59
N ALA A 36 8.71 -5.36 10.46
CA ALA A 36 8.70 -6.67 11.09
C ALA A 36 8.63 -6.62 12.63
N TRP A 37 9.16 -5.57 13.25
CA TRP A 37 9.10 -5.38 14.71
C TRP A 37 7.82 -4.69 15.19
N MET A 38 6.98 -4.21 14.27
CA MET A 38 5.75 -3.50 14.61
C MET A 38 4.57 -4.48 14.74
N PRO A 39 3.67 -4.26 15.72
CA PRO A 39 2.41 -5.01 15.75
C PRO A 39 1.53 -4.63 14.54
N PRO A 40 0.66 -5.54 14.06
CA PRO A 40 -0.16 -5.32 12.86
C PRO A 40 -0.97 -4.02 12.86
N GLU A 41 -1.50 -3.62 14.02
CA GLU A 41 -2.27 -2.39 14.21
C GLU A 41 -1.45 -1.12 13.89
N ARG A 42 -0.17 -1.12 14.26
CA ARG A 42 0.73 0.01 13.96
C ARG A 42 1.09 0.06 12.49
N ILE A 43 1.23 -1.10 11.83
CA ILE A 43 1.53 -1.17 10.40
C ILE A 43 0.37 -0.57 9.59
N VAL A 44 -0.86 -0.97 9.86
CA VAL A 44 -2.03 -0.41 9.16
C VAL A 44 -2.23 1.07 9.48
N GLY A 45 -1.98 1.50 10.73
CA GLY A 45 -2.01 2.91 11.11
C GLY A 45 -0.98 3.75 10.34
N LEU A 46 0.25 3.26 10.22
CA LEU A 46 1.31 3.93 9.46
C LEU A 46 0.96 4.01 7.97
N LYS A 47 0.48 2.91 7.38
CA LYS A 47 0.06 2.89 5.97
C LYS A 47 -1.14 3.83 5.72
N ALA A 48 -2.09 3.91 6.65
CA ALA A 48 -3.20 4.88 6.57
C ALA A 48 -2.71 6.34 6.63
N LEU A 49 -1.78 6.66 7.54
CA LEU A 49 -1.15 7.99 7.60
C LEU A 49 -0.41 8.32 6.32
N LEU A 50 0.31 7.36 5.73
CA LEU A 50 1.01 7.53 4.46
C LEU A 50 0.03 7.79 3.31
N SER A 51 -1.10 7.09 3.27
CA SER A 51 -2.17 7.35 2.29
C SER A 51 -2.75 8.75 2.44
N LEU A 52 -3.00 9.22 3.67
CA LEU A 52 -3.45 10.59 3.92
C LEU A 52 -2.41 11.63 3.48
N ALA A 53 -1.12 11.38 3.75
CA ALA A 53 -0.03 12.25 3.31
C ALA A 53 0.06 12.31 1.77
N LEU A 54 -0.10 11.17 1.08
CA LEU A 54 -0.17 11.10 -0.37
C LEU A 54 -1.37 11.89 -0.90
N LEU A 55 -2.56 11.72 -0.32
CA LEU A 55 -3.74 12.50 -0.70
C LEU A 55 -3.48 13.99 -0.54
N TYR A 56 -2.98 14.42 0.62
CA TYR A 56 -2.63 15.82 0.88
C TYR A 56 -1.68 16.37 -0.17
N LEU A 57 -0.64 15.62 -0.54
CA LEU A 57 0.31 16.01 -1.59
C LEU A 57 -0.38 16.16 -2.94
N VAL A 58 -1.25 15.23 -3.32
CA VAL A 58 -2.01 15.28 -4.59
C VAL A 58 -2.94 16.50 -4.66
N PHE A 59 -3.51 16.92 -3.53
CA PHE A 59 -4.34 18.12 -3.44
C PHE A 59 -3.52 19.41 -3.53
N ARG A 60 -2.41 19.49 -2.81
CA ARG A 60 -1.62 20.73 -2.65
C ARG A 60 -0.60 20.98 -3.77
N VAL A 61 -0.06 19.93 -4.37
CA VAL A 61 1.10 20.05 -5.28
C VAL A 61 0.66 19.94 -6.74
N GLU A 62 1.19 20.81 -7.58
CA GLU A 62 1.08 20.68 -9.03
C GLU A 62 1.99 19.56 -9.55
N LEU A 63 1.39 18.41 -9.87
CA LEU A 63 2.07 17.22 -10.39
C LEU A 63 2.45 17.34 -11.88
N LYS A 64 3.13 18.43 -12.25
CA LYS A 64 3.54 18.73 -13.64
C LYS A 64 4.98 18.27 -13.95
N LYS A 65 5.85 18.17 -12.95
CA LYS A 65 7.25 17.76 -13.14
C LYS A 65 7.36 16.29 -13.56
N PRO A 66 8.31 15.94 -14.46
CA PRO A 66 8.49 14.57 -14.94
C PRO A 66 8.82 13.58 -13.81
N VAL A 67 9.51 14.02 -12.76
CA VAL A 67 9.80 13.19 -11.58
C VAL A 67 8.52 12.59 -10.98
N PHE A 68 7.45 13.38 -10.82
CA PHE A 68 6.17 12.89 -10.31
C PHE A 68 5.51 11.90 -11.27
N LYS A 69 5.71 12.06 -12.58
CA LYS A 69 5.17 11.12 -13.57
C LYS A 69 5.80 9.74 -13.43
N TYR A 70 7.12 9.67 -13.38
CA TYR A 70 7.83 8.40 -13.22
C TYR A 70 7.59 7.79 -11.84
N SER A 71 7.66 8.59 -10.77
CA SER A 71 7.36 8.10 -9.41
C SER A 71 5.95 7.53 -9.27
N LEU A 72 4.94 8.20 -9.84
CA LEU A 72 3.57 7.69 -9.81
C LEU A 72 3.41 6.42 -10.65
N LEU A 73 4.04 6.35 -11.82
CA LEU A 73 3.96 5.16 -12.66
C LEU A 73 4.59 3.95 -11.96
N THR A 74 5.83 4.10 -11.45
CA THR A 74 6.54 3.05 -10.72
C THR A 74 5.79 2.65 -9.45
N GLY A 75 5.35 3.63 -8.65
CA GLY A 75 4.60 3.37 -7.43
C GLY A 75 3.31 2.59 -7.69
N ASN A 76 2.50 3.02 -8.66
CA ASN A 76 1.27 2.29 -9.01
C ASN A 76 1.58 0.88 -9.52
N GLY A 77 2.63 0.69 -10.30
CA GLY A 77 3.06 -0.63 -10.78
C GLY A 77 3.40 -1.59 -9.63
N ILE A 78 4.25 -1.15 -8.70
CA ILE A 78 4.65 -1.94 -7.54
C ILE A 78 3.43 -2.26 -6.66
N TYR A 79 2.62 -1.26 -6.31
CA TYR A 79 1.47 -1.48 -5.44
C TYR A 79 0.36 -2.31 -6.08
N SER A 80 0.21 -2.26 -7.41
CA SER A 80 -0.70 -3.16 -8.13
C SER A 80 -0.21 -4.61 -8.06
N LEU A 81 1.09 -4.84 -8.22
CA LEU A 81 1.68 -6.17 -8.07
C LEU A 81 1.49 -6.71 -6.65
N LEU A 82 1.76 -5.89 -5.62
CA LEU A 82 1.54 -6.27 -4.22
C LEU A 82 0.07 -6.58 -3.92
N THR A 83 -0.85 -5.82 -4.51
CA THR A 83 -2.29 -6.09 -4.40
C THR A 83 -2.64 -7.47 -4.93
N VAL A 84 -2.13 -7.84 -6.11
CA VAL A 84 -2.34 -9.19 -6.68
C VAL A 84 -1.75 -10.27 -5.77
N LEU A 85 -0.56 -10.06 -5.22
CA LEU A 85 0.08 -11.01 -4.31
C LEU A 85 -0.73 -11.21 -3.02
N HIS A 86 -1.23 -10.12 -2.43
CA HIS A 86 -2.10 -10.17 -1.26
C HIS A 86 -3.40 -10.92 -1.55
N LEU A 87 -4.06 -10.64 -2.67
CA LEU A 87 -5.27 -11.35 -3.06
C LEU A 87 -5.01 -12.84 -3.30
N TYR A 88 -3.86 -13.20 -3.87
CA TYR A 88 -3.46 -14.59 -4.07
C TYR A 88 -3.26 -15.32 -2.73
N TRP A 89 -2.47 -14.77 -1.81
CA TRP A 89 -2.21 -15.42 -0.51
C TRP A 89 -3.45 -15.50 0.37
N ILE A 90 -4.21 -14.40 0.50
CA ILE A 90 -5.43 -14.39 1.31
C ILE A 90 -6.50 -15.28 0.67
N GLY A 91 -6.62 -15.28 -0.65
CA GLY A 91 -7.56 -16.15 -1.37
C GLY A 91 -7.22 -17.63 -1.22
N LEU A 92 -5.94 -18.00 -1.37
CA LEU A 92 -5.47 -19.37 -1.17
C LEU A 92 -5.71 -19.85 0.27
N ALA A 93 -5.41 -19.02 1.26
CA ALA A 93 -5.62 -19.34 2.68
C ALA A 93 -7.08 -19.66 3.04
N ASN A 94 -8.05 -19.06 2.34
CA ASN A 94 -9.47 -19.32 2.57
C ASN A 94 -9.98 -20.58 1.85
N SER A 95 -9.15 -21.22 1.02
CA SER A 95 -9.50 -22.42 0.24
C SER A 95 -9.01 -23.74 0.85
N THR A 96 -8.35 -23.69 2.02
CA THR A 96 -7.88 -24.82 2.82
C THR A 96 -8.63 -24.91 4.14
#